data_AF-I2CAT7-F1
#
_entry.id   AF-I2CAT7-F1
#
_cell.length_a   1.000
_cell.length_b   1.000
_cell.length_c   1.000
_cell.angle_alpha   90.00
_cell.angle_beta   90.00
_cell.angle_gamma   90.00
#
_symmetry.space_group_name_H-M   'P 1'
#
loop_
_entity.id
_entity.type
_entity.pdbx_description
1 polymer ?
#
loop_
_entity_poly.entity_id
_entity_poly.type
_entity_poly.pdbx_seq_one_letter_code
_entity_poly.pdbx_strand_id
1 'polypeptide(L)'
;MEEIGLKFIIKCLPVFILGVILFVPSALADNTVKRIGGSTRYDTAVLAAKQSWGEAKTVIITGGTSYADAIAAAPLSYQKNAPLLFTNKDQLSAGTKKGLIDLKTKNVIIVGGTPAVSKNTENQIAKLGISVKRLSGSTRYATAAKVAGEMTRSSTALVVNGFVDADGMAAISYASAKKYPILFTNDSTLNGSTSNAIKSLGIKNTIVIGGTSSISSSLYNKLPNPSRISGKNRYNLSVNLAKKTGLSTGYTFVTNGFKEADTIVGGVLSAKQGRVHLLTNGDSLSKDVRTYIGSKNITSFTVIGSASSLSNNAASQLKNPVVGKTVFIDPGHGYQDSGATGNGLLEKNVNLDIATRLNNQLYGAGALTVMSRKGDTFDSLEERVNKGAKANADIFISVHANANDNSSANGTETYYDKTYQSANSLRLAQNIQPRMVSALGTRDRSVKTAGFYVIKYSKMPSVLLETGFVTSPIDANILKQSTKKDRLAAGITQGVSSYFR
;
A
#
# COMPACT_ATOMS: atom_id res chain seq x y z
N MET A 1 -31.19 -3.85 -85.71
CA MET A 1 -32.63 -4.00 -85.44
C MET A 1 -32.70 -4.57 -84.03
N GLU A 2 -33.08 -3.86 -82.98
CA GLU A 2 -33.98 -2.71 -82.83
C GLU A 2 -33.66 -2.06 -81.48
N GLU A 3 -33.69 -0.73 -81.43
CA GLU A 3 -33.64 0.07 -80.20
C GLU A 3 -34.93 -0.12 -79.39
N ILE A 4 -34.82 -0.30 -78.07
CA ILE A 4 -35.85 0.17 -77.13
C ILE A 4 -35.13 0.79 -75.92
N GLY A 5 -35.14 2.12 -75.86
CA GLY A 5 -34.75 2.89 -74.69
C GLY A 5 -35.82 2.87 -73.60
N LEU A 6 -35.40 2.84 -72.34
CA LEU A 6 -36.28 3.06 -71.19
C LEU A 6 -35.65 4.07 -70.22
N LYS A 7 -36.43 5.10 -69.93
CA LYS A 7 -36.14 6.26 -69.08
C LYS A 7 -36.13 5.92 -67.58
N PHE A 8 -35.20 6.57 -66.87
CA PHE A 8 -35.27 7.13 -65.50
C PHE A 8 -36.09 6.43 -64.40
N ILE A 9 -35.46 6.20 -63.24
CA ILE A 9 -35.76 6.83 -61.94
C ILE A 9 -34.65 6.43 -60.94
N ILE A 10 -33.81 7.40 -60.56
CA ILE A 10 -32.90 7.27 -59.41
C ILE A 10 -33.72 7.58 -58.16
N LYS A 11 -34.07 6.56 -57.37
CA LYS A 11 -34.56 6.75 -56.00
C LYS A 11 -33.36 6.83 -55.07
N CYS A 12 -33.00 8.04 -54.66
CA CYS A 12 -32.08 8.27 -53.54
C CYS A 12 -32.72 7.71 -52.26
N LEU A 13 -32.18 6.60 -51.75
CA LEU A 13 -32.49 6.07 -50.44
C LEU A 13 -31.69 6.86 -49.40
N PRO A 14 -32.30 7.55 -48.42
CA PRO A 14 -31.55 8.18 -47.34
C PRO A 14 -31.05 7.06 -46.42
N VAL A 15 -29.74 6.78 -46.48
CA VAL A 15 -29.07 5.92 -45.51
C VAL A 15 -29.06 6.67 -44.18
N PHE A 16 -30.02 6.34 -43.31
CA PHE A 16 -29.97 6.69 -41.90
C PHE A 16 -28.81 5.91 -41.28
N ILE A 17 -27.64 6.55 -41.18
CA ILE A 17 -26.55 6.08 -40.32
C ILE A 17 -27.02 6.28 -38.88
N LEU A 18 -27.66 5.24 -38.33
CA LEU A 18 -27.93 5.14 -36.91
C LEU A 18 -26.58 5.05 -36.20
N GLY A 19 -26.07 6.20 -35.76
CA GLY A 19 -24.89 6.29 -34.93
C GLY A 19 -25.14 5.58 -33.61
N VAL A 20 -24.84 4.28 -33.56
CA VAL A 20 -24.71 3.54 -32.31
C VAL A 20 -23.49 4.13 -31.61
N ILE A 21 -23.71 5.15 -30.79
CA ILE A 21 -22.76 5.56 -29.76
C ILE A 21 -22.71 4.37 -28.80
N LEU A 22 -21.79 3.44 -29.05
CA LEU A 22 -21.33 2.51 -28.03
C LEU A 22 -20.74 3.37 -26.93
N PHE A 23 -21.57 3.70 -25.95
CA PHE A 23 -21.12 4.18 -24.66
C PHE A 23 -20.33 3.01 -24.08
N VAL A 24 -19.04 2.95 -24.39
CA VAL A 24 -18.11 2.09 -23.67
C VAL A 24 -18.06 2.77 -22.31
N PRO A 25 -18.70 2.24 -21.24
CA PRO A 25 -18.47 2.80 -19.93
C PRO A 25 -16.96 2.75 -19.75
N SER A 26 -16.32 3.90 -19.55
CA SER A 26 -14.90 3.96 -19.26
C SER A 26 -14.69 2.96 -18.14
N ALA A 27 -14.03 1.84 -18.44
CA ALA A 27 -13.84 0.79 -17.47
C ALA A 27 -13.07 1.45 -16.31
N LEU A 28 -13.76 1.67 -15.20
CA LEU A 28 -13.15 2.31 -14.04
C LEU A 28 -11.94 1.46 -13.64
N ALA A 29 -10.76 2.08 -13.64
CA ALA A 29 -9.50 1.36 -13.58
C ALA A 29 -9.13 1.03 -12.13
N ASP A 30 -8.53 -0.14 -11.92
CA ASP A 30 -7.87 -0.46 -10.65
C ASP A 30 -6.78 0.59 -10.33
N ASN A 31 -6.34 0.63 -9.07
CA ASN A 31 -5.20 1.48 -8.68
C ASN A 31 -3.96 1.12 -9.50
N THR A 32 -3.16 2.14 -9.83
CA THR A 32 -1.93 1.94 -10.60
C THR A 32 -0.82 1.45 -9.68
N VAL A 33 -0.23 0.29 -10.01
CA VAL A 33 0.94 -0.25 -9.30
C VAL A 33 2.05 -0.56 -10.31
N LYS A 34 3.17 0.17 -10.21
CA LYS A 34 4.38 -0.09 -11.01
C LYS A 34 5.43 -0.78 -10.14
N ARG A 35 6.12 -1.78 -10.67
CA ARG A 35 7.20 -2.48 -9.96
C ARG A 35 8.56 -2.16 -10.54
N ILE A 36 9.54 -1.91 -9.66
CA ILE A 36 10.96 -1.79 -10.01
C ILE A 36 11.71 -2.84 -9.21
N GLY A 37 12.15 -3.92 -9.84
CA GLY A 37 12.86 -5.01 -9.18
C GLY A 37 13.69 -5.82 -10.15
N GLY A 38 14.95 -6.07 -9.80
CA GLY A 38 15.84 -6.96 -10.52
C GLY A 38 15.99 -8.32 -9.86
N SER A 39 16.78 -9.20 -10.48
CA SER A 39 17.14 -10.53 -9.94
C SER A 39 17.92 -10.42 -8.62
N THR A 40 18.73 -9.39 -8.47
CA THR A 40 19.52 -9.13 -7.28
C THR A 40 19.31 -7.70 -6.78
N ARG A 41 19.75 -7.41 -5.55
CA ARG A 41 19.80 -6.05 -4.99
C ARG A 41 20.59 -5.07 -5.85
N TYR A 42 21.63 -5.57 -6.53
CA TYR A 42 22.46 -4.77 -7.44
C TYR A 42 21.66 -4.38 -8.67
N ASP A 43 20.94 -5.34 -9.25
CA ASP A 43 20.10 -5.12 -10.43
C ASP A 43 18.92 -4.21 -10.11
N THR A 44 18.26 -4.37 -8.96
CA THR A 44 17.19 -3.45 -8.51
C THR A 44 17.70 -2.01 -8.41
N ALA A 45 18.86 -1.79 -7.78
CA ALA A 45 19.44 -0.45 -7.66
C ALA A 45 19.78 0.16 -9.03
N VAL A 46 20.32 -0.63 -9.94
CA VAL A 46 20.66 -0.19 -11.31
C VAL A 46 19.41 0.12 -12.13
N LEU A 47 18.38 -0.72 -12.08
CA LEU A 47 17.10 -0.48 -12.77
C LEU A 47 16.44 0.80 -12.27
N ALA A 48 16.39 0.97 -10.94
CA ALA A 48 15.93 2.19 -10.29
C ALA A 48 16.69 3.43 -10.76
N ALA A 49 18.02 3.34 -10.81
CA ALA A 49 18.87 4.43 -11.27
C ALA A 49 18.59 4.81 -12.73
N LYS A 50 18.54 3.83 -13.63
CA LYS A 50 18.25 4.08 -15.06
C LYS A 50 16.89 4.74 -15.25
N GLN A 51 15.86 4.25 -14.57
CA GLN A 51 14.51 4.78 -14.73
C GLN A 51 14.38 6.24 -14.24
N SER A 52 15.13 6.63 -13.21
CA SER A 52 14.96 7.96 -12.58
C SER A 52 15.99 9.00 -13.03
N TRP A 53 17.13 8.58 -13.57
CA TRP A 53 18.19 9.48 -14.03
C TRP A 53 18.42 9.43 -15.55
N GLY A 54 18.23 8.27 -16.18
CA GLY A 54 18.70 8.02 -17.55
C GLY A 54 20.23 7.93 -17.62
N GLU A 55 20.91 9.02 -17.29
CA GLU A 55 22.36 9.15 -17.16
C GLU A 55 22.73 9.79 -15.82
N ALA A 56 23.88 9.40 -15.25
CA ALA A 56 24.39 9.94 -14.00
C ALA A 56 25.91 10.09 -14.02
N LYS A 57 26.41 11.33 -14.19
CA LYS A 57 27.86 11.61 -14.18
C LYS A 57 28.53 11.23 -12.86
N THR A 58 27.80 11.33 -11.75
CA THR A 58 28.25 10.95 -10.41
C THR A 58 27.34 9.86 -9.86
N VAL A 59 27.93 8.81 -9.29
CA VAL A 59 27.22 7.72 -8.62
C VAL A 59 27.79 7.53 -7.22
N ILE A 60 26.93 7.25 -6.24
CA ILE A 60 27.36 6.84 -4.90
C ILE A 60 27.34 5.32 -4.82
N ILE A 61 28.41 4.71 -4.33
CA ILE A 61 28.51 3.24 -4.15
C ILE A 61 28.76 2.91 -2.69
N THR A 62 28.02 1.94 -2.16
CA THR A 62 28.29 1.32 -0.85
C THR A 62 28.42 -0.20 -0.98
N GLY A 63 28.92 -0.86 0.07
CA GLY A 63 28.88 -2.31 0.17
C GLY A 63 27.43 -2.80 0.22
N GLY A 64 27.10 -3.86 -0.53
CA GLY A 64 25.74 -4.40 -0.64
C GLY A 64 25.17 -5.04 0.62
N THR A 65 25.99 -5.13 1.66
CA THR A 65 25.65 -5.56 3.03
C THR A 65 26.02 -4.51 4.08
N SER A 66 26.58 -3.35 3.69
CA SER A 66 26.95 -2.26 4.60
C SER A 66 25.84 -1.20 4.64
N TYR A 67 24.71 -1.54 5.26
CA TYR A 67 23.51 -0.70 5.19
C TYR A 67 23.63 0.61 5.98
N ALA A 68 24.38 0.63 7.09
CA ALA A 68 24.64 1.87 7.82
C ALA A 68 25.33 2.92 6.94
N ASP A 69 26.32 2.50 6.13
CA ASP A 69 26.99 3.40 5.17
C ASP A 69 26.00 3.92 4.13
N ALA A 70 25.10 3.07 3.63
CA ALA A 70 24.11 3.45 2.61
C ALA A 70 23.02 4.37 3.16
N ILE A 71 22.54 4.13 4.39
CA ILE A 71 21.59 5.00 5.10
C ILE A 71 22.21 6.40 5.28
N ALA A 72 23.46 6.48 5.77
CA ALA A 72 24.15 7.75 5.92
C ALA A 72 24.39 8.46 4.59
N ALA A 73 24.69 7.71 3.53
CA ALA A 73 24.94 8.24 2.18
C ALA A 73 23.70 8.78 1.48
N ALA A 74 22.50 8.31 1.81
CA ALA A 74 21.29 8.59 1.05
C ALA A 74 20.95 10.10 0.93
N PRO A 75 21.03 10.92 2.00
CA PRO A 75 20.84 12.36 1.88
C PRO A 75 21.88 13.06 0.96
N LEU A 76 23.14 12.60 0.98
CA LEU A 76 24.18 13.09 0.06
C LEU A 76 23.85 12.70 -1.38
N SER A 77 23.34 11.48 -1.61
CA SER A 77 22.86 10.99 -2.91
C SER A 77 21.83 11.94 -3.50
N TYR A 78 20.84 12.33 -2.69
CA TYR A 78 19.82 13.30 -3.08
C TYR A 78 20.42 14.68 -3.40
N GLN A 79 21.29 15.23 -2.54
CA GLN A 79 21.90 16.54 -2.75
C GLN A 79 22.78 16.61 -4.00
N LYS A 80 23.51 15.54 -4.32
CA LYS A 80 24.35 15.45 -5.52
C LYS A 80 23.56 15.08 -6.78
N ASN A 81 22.24 14.86 -6.66
CA ASN A 81 21.42 14.29 -7.73
C ASN A 81 22.06 13.03 -8.34
N ALA A 82 22.59 12.15 -7.47
CA ALA A 82 23.28 10.93 -7.85
C ALA A 82 22.47 9.70 -7.42
N PRO A 83 22.45 8.60 -8.20
CA PRO A 83 21.91 7.34 -7.74
C PRO A 83 22.84 6.69 -6.71
N LEU A 84 22.25 5.92 -5.80
CA LEU A 84 22.96 5.06 -4.85
C LEU A 84 22.92 3.63 -5.37
N LEU A 85 24.09 3.07 -5.67
CA LEU A 85 24.27 1.68 -6.09
C LEU A 85 25.02 0.88 -5.03
N PHE A 86 24.96 -0.44 -5.16
CA PHE A 86 25.63 -1.38 -4.25
C PHE A 86 26.72 -2.17 -4.97
N THR A 87 27.69 -2.71 -4.24
CA THR A 87 28.68 -3.67 -4.79
C THR A 87 29.03 -4.75 -3.77
N ASN A 88 29.57 -5.90 -4.21
CA ASN A 88 30.18 -6.83 -3.26
C ASN A 88 31.48 -6.24 -2.70
N LYS A 89 31.90 -6.71 -1.52
CA LYS A 89 33.10 -6.24 -0.83
C LYS A 89 34.34 -6.30 -1.71
N ASP A 90 34.66 -7.48 -2.25
CA ASP A 90 35.90 -7.75 -2.98
C ASP A 90 35.74 -7.88 -4.49
N GLN A 91 34.54 -7.66 -5.00
CA GLN A 91 34.26 -7.72 -6.43
C GLN A 91 33.19 -6.71 -6.83
N LEU A 92 33.46 -5.92 -7.86
CA LEU A 92 32.45 -5.11 -8.53
C LEU A 92 31.39 -6.04 -9.13
N SER A 93 30.16 -5.97 -8.64
CA SER A 93 29.10 -6.85 -9.14
C SER A 93 28.85 -6.60 -10.63
N ALA A 94 28.51 -7.65 -11.38
CA ALA A 94 28.25 -7.53 -12.81
C ALA A 94 27.13 -6.51 -13.12
N GLY A 95 26.05 -6.54 -12.34
CA GLY A 95 24.95 -5.58 -12.43
C GLY A 95 25.43 -4.14 -12.25
N THR A 96 26.20 -3.85 -11.20
CA THR A 96 26.70 -2.49 -10.93
C THR A 96 27.74 -2.05 -11.95
N LYS A 97 28.65 -2.93 -12.39
CA LYS A 97 29.57 -2.64 -13.50
C LYS A 97 28.81 -2.20 -14.75
N LYS A 98 27.80 -2.98 -15.15
CA LYS A 98 26.94 -2.64 -16.29
C LYS A 98 26.19 -1.34 -16.05
N GLY A 99 25.64 -1.14 -14.85
CA GLY A 99 24.95 0.09 -14.46
C GLY A 99 25.83 1.34 -14.60
N LEU A 100 27.07 1.28 -14.13
CA LEU A 100 28.02 2.40 -14.23
C LEU A 100 28.28 2.80 -15.69
N ILE A 101 28.46 1.81 -16.57
CA ILE A 101 28.67 2.02 -18.01
C ILE A 101 27.41 2.60 -18.64
N ASP A 102 26.25 1.97 -18.43
CA ASP A 102 24.98 2.38 -19.04
C ASP A 102 24.55 3.77 -18.57
N LEU A 103 24.86 4.17 -17.33
CA LEU A 103 24.62 5.51 -16.78
C LEU A 103 25.65 6.55 -17.24
N LYS A 104 26.66 6.17 -18.03
CA LYS A 104 27.78 7.03 -18.47
C LYS A 104 28.52 7.70 -17.30
N THR A 105 28.74 6.94 -16.24
CA THR A 105 29.33 7.45 -14.99
C THR A 105 30.77 7.92 -15.23
N LYS A 106 31.14 9.06 -14.62
CA LYS A 106 32.50 9.62 -14.66
C LYS A 106 33.15 9.68 -13.28
N ASN A 107 32.32 9.88 -12.24
CA ASN A 107 32.76 9.97 -10.87
C ASN A 107 32.00 8.97 -9.99
N VAL A 108 32.71 8.27 -9.12
CA VAL A 108 32.11 7.45 -8.06
C VAL A 108 32.56 7.97 -6.70
N ILE A 109 31.58 8.13 -5.80
CA ILE A 109 31.82 8.34 -4.39
C ILE A 109 31.57 7.01 -3.67
N ILE A 110 32.62 6.34 -3.21
CA ILE A 110 32.49 5.19 -2.34
C ILE A 110 32.21 5.68 -0.93
N VAL A 111 31.11 5.22 -0.31
CA VAL A 111 30.85 5.44 1.11
C VAL A 111 31.04 4.12 1.85
N GLY A 112 31.91 4.15 2.87
CA GLY A 112 32.32 2.97 3.63
C GLY A 112 33.81 2.66 3.50
N GLY A 113 34.37 2.06 4.56
CA GLY A 113 35.78 1.67 4.61
C GLY A 113 36.10 0.48 3.71
N THR A 114 37.37 0.06 3.70
CA THR A 114 37.82 -1.13 2.95
C THR A 114 37.18 -2.45 3.41
N PRO A 115 36.67 -2.62 4.65
CA PRO A 115 35.84 -3.77 5.01
C PRO A 115 34.47 -3.80 4.32
N ALA A 116 33.94 -2.66 3.88
CA ALA A 116 32.66 -2.59 3.17
C ALA A 116 32.86 -2.69 1.64
N VAL A 117 33.84 -1.97 1.12
CA VAL A 117 34.23 -1.97 -0.30
C VAL A 117 35.74 -1.95 -0.37
N SER A 118 36.38 -3.08 -0.70
CA SER A 118 37.83 -3.20 -0.63
C SER A 118 38.54 -2.40 -1.72
N LYS A 119 39.86 -2.26 -1.58
CA LYS A 119 40.68 -1.59 -2.59
C LYS A 119 40.66 -2.31 -3.93
N ASN A 120 40.46 -3.64 -3.94
CA ASN A 120 40.27 -4.40 -5.18
C ASN A 120 39.05 -3.93 -5.96
N THR A 121 37.89 -3.82 -5.29
CA THR A 121 36.65 -3.32 -5.90
C THR A 121 36.79 -1.87 -6.36
N GLU A 122 37.44 -1.01 -5.57
CA GLU A 122 37.76 0.36 -5.95
C GLU A 122 38.61 0.42 -7.23
N ASN A 123 39.66 -0.42 -7.32
CA ASN A 123 40.51 -0.52 -8.50
C ASN A 123 39.74 -1.05 -9.73
N GLN A 124 38.78 -1.96 -9.55
CA GLN A 124 37.92 -2.43 -10.63
C GLN A 124 37.03 -1.31 -11.19
N ILE A 125 36.55 -0.39 -10.34
CA ILE A 125 35.82 0.80 -10.77
C ILE A 125 36.76 1.76 -11.51
N ALA A 126 37.95 2.03 -10.98
CA ALA A 126 38.93 2.92 -11.60
C ALA A 126 39.37 2.42 -12.99
N LYS A 127 39.51 1.11 -13.18
CA LYS A 127 39.82 0.47 -14.48
C LYS A 127 38.76 0.71 -15.56
N LEU A 128 37.56 1.18 -15.20
CA LEU A 128 36.53 1.63 -16.16
C LEU A 128 36.75 3.08 -16.64
N GLY A 129 37.85 3.73 -16.23
CA GLY A 129 38.10 5.15 -16.51
C GLY A 129 37.25 6.09 -15.65
N ILE A 130 36.81 5.64 -14.47
CA ILE A 130 35.96 6.39 -13.54
C ILE A 130 36.81 6.91 -12.38
N SER A 131 36.72 8.21 -12.09
CA SER A 131 37.38 8.82 -10.93
C SER A 131 36.69 8.40 -9.63
N VAL A 132 37.47 7.98 -8.62
CA VAL A 132 36.91 7.49 -7.35
C VAL A 132 37.33 8.36 -6.17
N LYS A 133 36.35 8.81 -5.39
CA LYS A 133 36.51 9.46 -4.08
C LYS A 133 35.95 8.54 -3.00
N ARG A 134 36.65 8.36 -1.88
CA ARG A 134 36.16 7.55 -0.74
C ARG A 134 35.82 8.42 0.46
N LEU A 135 34.63 8.23 1.01
CA LEU A 135 34.16 8.79 2.28
C LEU A 135 34.03 7.67 3.30
N SER A 136 34.97 7.58 4.25
CA SER A 136 34.97 6.50 5.23
C SER A 136 35.63 6.89 6.54
N GLY A 137 35.04 6.47 7.67
CA GLY A 137 35.67 6.51 8.99
C GLY A 137 36.06 5.11 9.48
N SER A 138 36.70 5.05 10.66
CA SER A 138 37.00 3.78 11.34
C SER A 138 35.75 3.07 11.89
N THR A 139 34.64 3.80 12.03
CA THR A 139 33.36 3.31 12.53
C THR A 139 32.21 3.87 11.70
N ARG A 140 31.01 3.27 11.81
CA ARG A 140 29.79 3.79 11.18
C ARG A 140 29.48 5.24 11.59
N TYR A 141 29.79 5.61 12.83
CA TYR A 141 29.66 6.98 13.34
C TYR A 141 30.58 7.95 12.59
N ALA A 142 31.85 7.57 12.43
CA ALA A 142 32.84 8.36 11.74
C ALA A 142 32.57 8.46 10.22
N THR A 143 32.07 7.40 9.59
CA THR A 143 31.62 7.45 8.18
C THR A 143 30.45 8.42 8.03
N ALA A 144 29.42 8.31 8.88
CA ALA A 144 28.27 9.22 8.85
C ALA A 144 28.68 10.69 9.07
N ALA A 145 29.60 10.96 9.99
CA ALA A 145 30.16 12.29 10.21
C ALA A 145 30.88 12.84 8.96
N LYS A 146 31.68 12.01 8.27
CA LYS A 146 32.35 12.42 7.03
C LYS A 146 31.37 12.67 5.88
N VAL A 147 30.34 11.85 5.75
CA VAL A 147 29.27 12.09 4.77
C VAL A 147 28.55 13.40 5.07
N ALA A 148 28.20 13.65 6.34
CA ALA A 148 27.56 14.89 6.77
C ALA A 148 28.43 16.13 6.48
N GLY A 149 29.76 16.02 6.58
CA GLY A 149 30.68 17.10 6.22
C GLY A 149 30.79 17.39 4.71
N GLU A 150 30.44 16.42 3.86
CA GLU A 150 30.39 16.59 2.39
C GLU A 150 29.05 17.22 1.93
N MET A 151 28.03 17.17 2.79
CA MET A 151 26.70 17.72 2.51
C MET A 151 26.67 19.24 2.70
N THR A 152 25.68 19.89 2.07
CA THR A 152 25.37 21.29 2.37
C THR A 152 25.04 21.44 3.87
N ARG A 153 25.61 22.46 4.52
CA ARG A 153 25.41 22.72 5.94
C ARG A 153 23.93 22.88 6.30
N SER A 154 23.54 22.28 7.42
CA SER A 154 22.21 22.35 8.01
C SER A 154 22.37 22.53 9.52
N SER A 155 21.53 23.38 10.13
CA SER A 155 21.43 23.52 11.58
C SER A 155 20.67 22.35 12.23
N THR A 156 20.12 21.43 11.44
CA THR A 156 19.34 20.27 11.89
C THR A 156 19.91 18.97 11.35
N ALA A 157 20.02 17.95 12.21
CA ALA A 157 20.41 16.59 11.82
C ALA A 157 19.42 15.55 12.34
N LEU A 158 19.28 14.44 11.62
CA LEU A 158 18.63 13.24 12.13
C LEU A 158 19.64 12.44 12.94
N VAL A 159 19.21 11.94 14.09
CA VAL A 159 20.00 11.06 14.95
C VAL A 159 19.29 9.71 15.04
N VAL A 160 20.00 8.64 14.65
CA VAL A 160 19.46 7.28 14.55
C VAL A 160 20.38 6.31 15.29
N ASN A 161 19.83 5.24 15.88
CA ASN A 161 20.67 4.16 16.37
C ASN A 161 21.28 3.42 15.17
N GLY A 162 22.61 3.46 15.08
CA GLY A 162 23.37 2.88 13.98
C GLY A 162 23.29 1.36 13.91
N PHE A 163 22.72 0.67 14.90
CA PHE A 163 22.51 -0.79 14.91
C PHE A 163 21.03 -1.18 14.70
N VAL A 164 20.14 -0.21 14.51
CA VAL A 164 18.72 -0.43 14.22
C VAL A 164 18.42 0.09 12.82
N ASP A 165 18.80 -0.69 11.81
CA ASP A 165 18.69 -0.28 10.39
C ASP A 165 17.27 0.13 10.00
N ALA A 166 16.25 -0.52 10.58
CA ALA A 166 14.84 -0.23 10.28
C ALA A 166 14.46 1.25 10.52
N ASP A 167 14.99 1.87 11.57
CA ASP A 167 14.72 3.28 11.89
C ASP A 167 15.41 4.20 10.89
N GLY A 168 16.67 3.89 10.56
CA GLY A 168 17.45 4.66 9.58
C GLY A 168 16.88 4.59 8.18
N MET A 169 16.49 3.40 7.73
CA MET A 169 15.89 3.19 6.41
C MET A 169 14.56 3.92 6.27
N ALA A 170 13.68 3.86 7.27
CA ALA A 170 12.41 4.59 7.24
C ALA A 170 12.63 6.11 7.13
N ALA A 171 13.72 6.63 7.71
CA ALA A 171 14.05 8.04 7.72
C ALA A 171 14.67 8.58 6.43
N ILE A 172 15.15 7.73 5.51
CA ILE A 172 15.90 8.16 4.32
C ILE A 172 15.14 9.20 3.52
N SER A 173 13.88 8.93 3.18
CA SER A 173 13.08 9.85 2.34
C SER A 173 12.88 11.20 3.03
N TYR A 174 12.66 11.20 4.36
CA TYR A 174 12.48 12.40 5.14
C TYR A 174 13.78 13.21 5.26
N ALA A 175 14.88 12.57 5.63
CA ALA A 175 16.20 13.19 5.74
C ALA A 175 16.63 13.82 4.40
N SER A 176 16.49 13.06 3.32
CA SER A 176 16.88 13.48 1.98
C SER A 176 16.05 14.67 1.50
N ALA A 177 14.72 14.60 1.59
CA ALA A 177 13.84 15.70 1.19
C ALA A 177 14.08 16.99 1.99
N LYS A 178 14.40 16.88 3.28
CA LYS A 178 14.77 18.01 4.15
C LYS A 178 16.23 18.42 4.03
N LYS A 179 17.05 17.69 3.27
CA LYS A 179 18.50 17.88 3.13
C LYS A 179 19.26 17.82 4.47
N TYR A 180 18.74 17.05 5.43
CA TYR A 180 19.36 16.87 6.74
C TYR A 180 20.32 15.69 6.72
N PRO A 181 21.54 15.81 7.29
CA PRO A 181 22.42 14.67 7.46
C PRO A 181 21.81 13.66 8.44
N ILE A 182 22.09 12.38 8.21
CA ILE A 182 21.81 11.30 9.17
C ILE A 182 23.10 11.01 9.93
N LEU A 183 23.07 11.20 11.25
CA LEU A 183 24.15 10.86 12.16
C LEU A 183 23.74 9.65 13.01
N PHE A 184 24.73 8.82 13.36
CA PHE A 184 24.49 7.63 14.15
C PHE A 184 24.89 7.80 15.61
N THR A 185 24.19 7.09 16.47
CA THR A 185 24.54 6.84 17.88
C THR A 185 24.25 5.36 18.20
N ASN A 186 24.52 4.89 19.40
CA ASN A 186 23.89 3.64 19.90
C ASN A 186 22.70 4.01 20.81
N ASP A 187 22.27 3.09 21.66
CA ASP A 187 21.11 3.27 22.53
C ASP A 187 21.32 4.30 23.67
N SER A 188 22.54 4.45 24.16
CA SER A 188 22.85 5.07 25.46
C SER A 188 24.01 6.05 25.44
N THR A 189 24.88 5.98 24.43
CA THR A 189 26.16 6.67 24.35
C THR A 189 26.26 7.53 23.10
N LEU A 190 26.43 8.84 23.29
CA LEU A 190 26.76 9.77 22.22
C LEU A 190 28.24 9.61 21.85
N ASN A 191 28.53 8.87 20.77
CA ASN A 191 29.90 8.64 20.33
C ASN A 191 30.63 9.96 19.98
N GLY A 192 31.94 10.02 20.26
CA GLY A 192 32.77 11.20 20.00
C GLY A 192 32.73 11.68 18.54
N SER A 193 32.67 10.78 17.55
CA SER A 193 32.57 11.17 16.13
C SER A 193 31.28 11.94 15.85
N THR A 194 30.17 11.52 16.46
CA THR A 194 28.86 12.15 16.30
C THR A 194 28.77 13.46 17.08
N SER A 195 29.27 13.48 18.32
CA SER A 195 29.36 14.71 19.11
C SER A 195 30.21 15.78 18.41
N ASN A 196 31.36 15.38 17.86
CA ASN A 196 32.22 16.29 17.11
C ASN A 196 31.56 16.78 15.82
N ALA A 197 30.84 15.92 15.09
CA ALA A 197 30.08 16.33 13.90
C ALA A 197 28.97 17.33 14.26
N ILE A 198 28.24 17.11 15.35
CA ILE A 198 27.21 18.05 15.83
C ILE A 198 27.82 19.44 16.06
N LYS A 199 28.96 19.51 16.75
CA LYS A 199 29.65 20.77 17.04
C LYS A 199 30.22 21.41 15.77
N SER A 200 31.02 20.68 15.00
CA SER A 200 31.77 21.24 13.86
C SER A 200 30.86 21.63 12.69
N LEU A 201 29.73 20.94 12.51
CA LEU A 201 28.77 21.27 11.45
C LEU A 201 27.77 22.36 11.87
N GLY A 202 27.79 22.79 13.13
CA GLY A 202 26.89 23.83 13.65
C GLY A 202 25.44 23.36 13.80
N ILE A 203 25.25 22.08 14.16
CA ILE A 203 23.93 21.49 14.37
C ILE A 203 23.37 21.98 15.69
N LYS A 204 22.25 22.72 15.62
CA LYS A 204 21.54 23.31 16.75
C LYS A 204 20.30 22.52 17.16
N ASN A 205 19.73 21.74 16.24
CA ASN A 205 18.53 20.94 16.46
C ASN A 205 18.78 19.49 16.05
N THR A 206 18.21 18.55 16.79
CA THR A 206 18.26 17.12 16.45
C THR A 206 16.88 16.51 16.38
N ILE A 207 16.70 15.61 15.40
CA ILE A 207 15.49 14.82 15.27
C ILE A 207 15.88 13.36 15.49
N VAL A 208 15.55 12.85 16.67
CA VAL A 208 15.76 11.45 17.04
C VAL A 208 14.71 10.58 16.36
N ILE A 209 15.18 9.60 15.59
CA ILE A 209 14.31 8.63 14.93
C ILE A 209 14.30 7.32 15.73
N GLY A 210 13.09 6.80 15.97
CA GLY A 210 12.89 5.56 16.71
C GLY A 210 12.38 5.77 18.14
N GLY A 211 11.95 4.66 18.75
CA GLY A 211 11.45 4.64 20.13
C GLY A 211 12.55 4.79 21.17
N THR A 212 12.16 4.78 22.45
CA THR A 212 13.10 4.82 23.58
C THR A 212 13.94 3.54 23.70
N SER A 213 13.49 2.43 23.13
CA SER A 213 14.28 1.20 22.99
C SER A 213 15.41 1.33 21.96
N SER A 214 15.24 2.18 20.94
CA SER A 214 16.30 2.46 19.96
C SER A 214 17.29 3.48 20.50
N ILE A 215 16.81 4.58 21.09
CA ILE A 215 17.62 5.64 21.69
C ILE A 215 16.96 6.04 23.00
N SER A 216 17.63 5.74 24.11
CA SER A 216 17.16 5.99 25.48
C SER A 216 16.89 7.47 25.75
N SER A 217 16.04 7.74 26.74
CA SER A 217 15.77 9.12 27.20
C SER A 217 17.03 9.80 27.75
N SER A 218 17.93 9.05 28.39
CA SER A 218 19.22 9.58 28.88
C SER A 218 20.09 10.11 27.73
N LEU A 219 20.22 9.35 26.64
CA LEU A 219 20.95 9.79 25.46
C LEU A 219 20.24 10.94 24.74
N TYR A 220 18.91 10.87 24.62
CA TYR A 220 18.09 11.93 24.02
C TYR A 220 18.37 13.29 24.64
N ASN A 221 18.43 13.37 25.98
CA ASN A 221 18.67 14.62 26.72
C ASN A 221 20.08 15.19 26.54
N LYS A 222 21.04 14.42 25.99
CA LYS A 222 22.40 14.89 25.69
C LYS A 222 22.53 15.55 24.32
N LEU A 223 21.50 15.48 23.48
CA LEU A 223 21.49 16.04 22.13
C LEU A 223 21.01 17.51 22.14
N PRO A 224 21.43 18.35 21.18
CA PRO A 224 20.98 19.74 21.14
C PRO A 224 19.55 19.85 20.61
N ASN A 225 18.71 20.58 21.35
CA ASN A 225 17.28 20.82 21.08
C ASN A 225 16.58 19.61 20.43
N PRO A 226 16.54 18.46 21.13
CA PRO A 226 16.08 17.23 20.53
C PRO A 226 14.55 17.22 20.40
N SER A 227 14.08 16.67 19.29
CA SER A 227 12.70 16.24 19.08
C SER A 227 12.70 14.76 18.66
N ARG A 228 11.57 14.07 18.79
CA ARG A 228 11.46 12.65 18.44
C ARG A 228 10.39 12.38 17.39
N ILE A 229 10.70 11.50 16.44
CA ILE A 229 9.73 10.85 15.56
C ILE A 229 9.87 9.34 15.77
N SER A 230 8.87 8.73 16.40
CA SER A 230 8.83 7.30 16.67
C SER A 230 7.60 6.65 16.02
N GLY A 231 7.53 5.32 16.13
CA GLY A 231 6.34 4.55 15.79
C GLY A 231 6.35 3.23 16.56
N LYS A 232 5.19 2.61 16.71
CA LYS A 232 5.07 1.30 17.40
C LYS A 232 5.80 0.15 16.69
N ASN A 233 6.09 0.33 15.40
CA ASN A 233 6.88 -0.57 14.57
C ASN A 233 7.38 0.21 13.34
N ARG A 234 8.21 -0.42 12.49
CA ARG A 234 8.80 0.21 11.29
C ARG A 234 7.77 0.74 10.28
N TYR A 235 6.59 0.11 10.18
CA TYR A 235 5.54 0.55 9.25
C TYR A 235 4.86 1.83 9.76
N ASN A 236 4.48 1.85 11.04
CA ASN A 236 3.90 3.03 11.65
C ASN A 236 4.91 4.19 11.71
N LEU A 237 6.19 3.91 11.94
CA LEU A 237 7.25 4.91 11.85
C LEU A 237 7.31 5.53 10.44
N SER A 238 7.25 4.72 9.38
CA SER A 238 7.22 5.23 8.00
C SER A 238 6.02 6.13 7.72
N VAL A 239 4.85 5.79 8.27
CA VAL A 239 3.64 6.63 8.18
C VAL A 239 3.80 7.95 8.95
N ASN A 240 4.37 7.90 10.16
CA ASN A 240 4.59 9.11 10.97
C ASN A 240 5.60 10.05 10.32
N LEU A 241 6.62 9.50 9.66
CA LEU A 241 7.56 10.27 8.84
C LEU A 241 6.84 10.85 7.61
N ALA A 242 6.11 10.05 6.84
CA ALA A 242 5.36 10.49 5.67
C ALA A 242 4.46 11.70 6.00
N LYS A 243 3.73 11.66 7.11
CA LYS A 243 2.90 12.78 7.62
C LYS A 243 3.69 14.07 7.85
N LYS A 244 4.96 13.98 8.23
CA LYS A 244 5.85 15.13 8.51
C LYS A 244 6.68 15.59 7.30
N THR A 245 6.78 14.78 6.24
CA THR A 245 7.60 15.12 5.07
C THR A 245 7.01 16.29 4.27
N GLY A 246 5.69 16.32 4.07
CA GLY A 246 5.02 17.21 3.13
C GLY A 246 5.16 16.79 1.66
N LEU A 247 5.64 15.57 1.39
CA LEU A 247 5.81 15.06 0.02
C LEU A 247 4.48 14.64 -0.61
N SER A 248 4.46 14.59 -1.95
CA SER A 248 3.26 14.20 -2.68
C SER A 248 2.93 12.72 -2.49
N THR A 249 1.64 12.41 -2.37
CA THR A 249 1.13 11.05 -2.27
C THR A 249 0.90 10.37 -3.62
N GLY A 250 0.98 11.10 -4.75
CA GLY A 250 0.92 10.51 -6.08
C GLY A 250 2.14 9.61 -6.35
N TYR A 251 1.94 8.43 -6.91
CA TYR A 251 3.01 7.42 -7.14
C TYR A 251 3.82 7.13 -5.87
N THR A 252 3.12 6.91 -4.74
CA THR A 252 3.74 6.60 -3.44
C THR A 252 4.62 5.36 -3.54
N PHE A 253 5.85 5.46 -3.03
CA PHE A 253 6.80 4.35 -3.00
C PHE A 253 6.47 3.41 -1.84
N VAL A 254 6.46 2.11 -2.12
CA VAL A 254 6.20 1.06 -1.13
C VAL A 254 7.30 0.00 -1.21
N THR A 255 7.86 -0.37 -0.05
CA THR A 255 8.96 -1.35 0.05
C THR A 255 8.70 -2.38 1.15
N ASN A 256 9.40 -3.50 1.10
CA ASN A 256 9.49 -4.43 2.22
C ASN A 256 10.52 -3.90 3.24
N GLY A 257 10.06 -3.50 4.42
CA GLY A 257 10.91 -2.97 5.49
C GLY A 257 11.91 -3.98 6.08
N PHE A 258 11.92 -5.24 5.65
CA PHE A 258 12.93 -6.26 5.98
C PHE A 258 13.87 -6.59 4.81
N LYS A 259 13.81 -5.84 3.71
CA LYS A 259 14.72 -5.97 2.57
C LYS A 259 15.48 -4.67 2.45
N GLU A 260 16.66 -4.62 3.07
CA GLU A 260 17.29 -3.34 3.38
C GLU A 260 17.73 -2.61 2.12
N ALA A 261 18.40 -3.31 1.20
CA ALA A 261 18.86 -2.73 -0.06
C ALA A 261 17.70 -2.12 -0.88
N ASP A 262 16.58 -2.84 -1.01
CA ASP A 262 15.40 -2.36 -1.74
C ASP A 262 14.73 -1.18 -1.03
N THR A 263 14.69 -1.20 0.31
CA THR A 263 14.15 -0.10 1.10
C THR A 263 14.98 1.17 0.97
N ILE A 264 16.31 1.05 0.99
CA ILE A 264 17.25 2.17 0.82
C ILE A 264 17.10 2.78 -0.57
N VAL A 265 17.06 1.94 -1.61
CA VAL A 265 16.78 2.38 -2.98
C VAL A 265 15.44 3.09 -3.06
N GLY A 266 14.38 2.52 -2.48
CA GLY A 266 13.06 3.14 -2.44
C GLY A 266 13.05 4.50 -1.76
N GLY A 267 13.75 4.66 -0.64
CA GLY A 267 13.85 5.94 0.07
C GLY A 267 14.63 7.01 -0.69
N VAL A 268 15.69 6.62 -1.42
CA VAL A 268 16.45 7.54 -2.28
C VAL A 268 15.59 7.99 -3.47
N LEU A 269 14.90 7.05 -4.12
CA LEU A 269 14.03 7.34 -5.26
C LEU A 269 12.83 8.20 -4.88
N SER A 270 12.17 7.88 -3.77
CA SER A 270 11.00 8.63 -3.31
C SER A 270 11.37 10.08 -3.03
N ALA A 271 12.50 10.34 -2.36
CA ALA A 271 13.01 11.67 -2.16
C ALA A 271 13.31 12.38 -3.49
N LYS A 272 14.05 11.71 -4.39
CA LYS A 272 14.40 12.23 -5.73
C LYS A 272 13.17 12.66 -6.54
N GLN A 273 12.07 11.91 -6.42
CA GLN A 273 10.82 12.17 -7.15
C GLN A 273 9.81 13.02 -6.35
N GLY A 274 10.17 13.47 -5.14
CA GLY A 274 9.29 14.27 -4.30
C GLY A 274 8.05 13.52 -3.80
N ARG A 275 8.15 12.18 -3.65
CA ARG A 275 7.02 11.29 -3.31
C ARG A 275 7.19 10.66 -1.93
N VAL A 276 6.06 10.32 -1.32
CA VAL A 276 6.00 9.59 -0.06
C VAL A 276 6.60 8.18 -0.19
N HIS A 277 7.22 7.69 0.89
CA HIS A 277 7.73 6.34 1.03
C HIS A 277 7.11 5.64 2.25
N LEU A 278 6.55 4.45 2.04
CA LEU A 278 5.92 3.63 3.06
C LEU A 278 6.57 2.24 3.12
N LEU A 279 6.58 1.64 4.32
CA LEU A 279 7.12 0.31 4.55
C LEU A 279 6.01 -0.71 4.82
N THR A 280 6.22 -1.94 4.35
CA THR A 280 5.37 -3.12 4.57
C THR A 280 6.21 -4.28 5.12
N ASN A 281 5.60 -5.39 5.52
CA ASN A 281 6.34 -6.61 5.87
C ASN A 281 6.80 -7.40 4.62
N GLY A 282 6.49 -6.91 3.42
CA GLY A 282 6.76 -7.57 2.14
C GLY A 282 5.65 -8.46 1.63
N ASP A 283 4.71 -8.91 2.46
CA ASP A 283 3.59 -9.74 2.02
C ASP A 283 2.22 -9.06 2.11
N SER A 284 2.04 -8.17 3.08
CA SER A 284 0.79 -7.45 3.31
C SER A 284 1.00 -6.05 3.86
N LEU A 285 0.00 -5.19 3.65
CA LEU A 285 -0.06 -3.84 4.20
C LEU A 285 -0.52 -3.90 5.66
N SER A 286 0.19 -3.20 6.56
CA SER A 286 -0.26 -3.04 7.95
C SER A 286 -1.50 -2.14 8.03
N LYS A 287 -2.25 -2.24 9.13
CA LYS A 287 -3.41 -1.36 9.38
C LYS A 287 -3.05 0.13 9.24
N ASP A 288 -1.93 0.57 9.80
CA ASP A 288 -1.53 1.98 9.76
C ASP A 288 -1.22 2.46 8.33
N VAL A 289 -0.62 1.60 7.50
CA VAL A 289 -0.33 1.91 6.09
C VAL A 289 -1.63 2.00 5.30
N ARG A 290 -2.56 1.04 5.48
CA ARG A 290 -3.90 1.07 4.85
C ARG A 290 -4.67 2.31 5.25
N THR A 291 -4.71 2.66 6.55
CA THR A 291 -5.38 3.87 7.04
C THR A 291 -4.76 5.13 6.43
N TYR A 292 -3.45 5.22 6.32
CA TYR A 292 -2.80 6.36 5.67
C TYR A 292 -3.18 6.45 4.19
N ILE A 293 -3.13 5.34 3.46
CA ILE A 293 -3.55 5.24 2.04
C ILE A 293 -5.00 5.72 1.86
N GLY A 294 -5.93 5.19 2.65
CA GLY A 294 -7.34 5.55 2.59
C GLY A 294 -7.59 7.02 2.91
N SER A 295 -7.01 7.53 4.01
CA SER A 295 -7.17 8.93 4.43
C SER A 295 -6.61 9.96 3.46
N LYS A 296 -5.71 9.55 2.56
CA LYS A 296 -5.10 10.38 1.52
C LYS A 296 -5.60 10.05 0.12
N ASN A 297 -6.56 9.13 -0.02
CA ASN A 297 -7.09 8.63 -1.28
C ASN A 297 -5.97 8.29 -2.29
N ILE A 298 -4.95 7.54 -1.84
CA ILE A 298 -3.80 7.19 -2.68
C ILE A 298 -4.20 6.07 -3.65
N THR A 299 -4.07 6.32 -4.95
CA THR A 299 -4.45 5.38 -6.02
C THR A 299 -3.30 4.99 -6.95
N SER A 300 -2.10 5.53 -6.73
CA SER A 300 -0.93 5.30 -7.58
C SER A 300 0.30 4.98 -6.75
N PHE A 301 0.97 3.87 -7.07
CA PHE A 301 2.04 3.28 -6.29
C PHE A 301 3.23 2.84 -7.16
N THR A 302 4.41 2.93 -6.57
CA THR A 302 5.64 2.29 -7.07
C THR A 302 6.16 1.31 -6.02
N VAL A 303 6.18 0.01 -6.32
CA VAL A 303 6.75 -1.01 -5.44
C VAL A 303 8.20 -1.29 -5.84
N ILE A 304 9.10 -1.34 -4.85
CA ILE A 304 10.51 -1.64 -5.08
C ILE A 304 10.84 -3.06 -4.61
N GLY A 305 11.66 -3.74 -5.42
CA GLY A 305 12.03 -5.14 -5.24
C GLY A 305 11.25 -6.08 -6.16
N SER A 306 11.83 -7.26 -6.41
CA SER A 306 11.16 -8.35 -7.11
C SER A 306 10.00 -8.92 -6.28
N ALA A 307 9.26 -9.87 -6.84
CA ALA A 307 8.17 -10.55 -6.12
C ALA A 307 8.65 -11.34 -4.88
N SER A 308 9.94 -11.71 -4.80
CA SER A 308 10.50 -12.34 -3.59
C SER A 308 10.85 -11.35 -2.48
N SER A 309 10.90 -10.06 -2.81
CA SER A 309 11.10 -8.97 -1.85
C SER A 309 9.77 -8.40 -1.37
N LEU A 310 8.92 -7.97 -2.31
CA LEU A 310 7.56 -7.52 -2.06
C LEU A 310 6.60 -8.37 -2.90
N SER A 311 5.86 -9.24 -2.23
CA SER A 311 5.04 -10.29 -2.84
C SER A 311 3.92 -9.74 -3.72
N ASN A 312 3.37 -10.62 -4.55
CA ASN A 312 2.19 -10.29 -5.35
C ASN A 312 0.94 -10.06 -4.48
N ASN A 313 0.91 -10.58 -3.24
CA ASN A 313 -0.18 -10.32 -2.31
C ASN A 313 -0.20 -8.84 -1.90
N ALA A 314 0.93 -8.29 -1.43
CA ALA A 314 1.06 -6.88 -1.09
C ALA A 314 0.77 -5.96 -2.30
N ALA A 315 1.28 -6.32 -3.48
CA ALA A 315 1.01 -5.56 -4.70
C ALA A 315 -0.47 -5.61 -5.12
N SER A 316 -1.14 -6.76 -4.94
CA SER A 316 -2.58 -6.91 -5.22
C SER A 316 -3.44 -6.12 -4.25
N GLN A 317 -3.06 -6.04 -2.97
CA GLN A 317 -3.70 -5.14 -2.01
C GLN A 317 -3.61 -3.69 -2.46
N LEU A 318 -2.45 -3.21 -2.90
CA LEU A 318 -2.29 -1.83 -3.39
C LEU A 318 -3.11 -1.58 -4.67
N LYS A 319 -3.18 -2.57 -5.56
CA LYS A 319 -3.95 -2.50 -6.81
C LYS A 319 -5.46 -2.45 -6.59
N ASN A 320 -5.95 -3.06 -5.51
CA ASN A 320 -7.37 -3.11 -5.23
C ASN A 320 -7.91 -1.74 -4.77
N PRO A 321 -8.96 -1.18 -5.40
CA PRO A 321 -9.55 0.11 -5.02
C PRO A 321 -10.10 0.16 -3.58
N VAL A 322 -10.38 -0.98 -2.96
CA VAL A 322 -10.83 -1.06 -1.56
C VAL A 322 -9.71 -0.77 -0.55
N VAL A 323 -8.46 -0.67 -0.98
CA VAL A 323 -7.31 -0.48 -0.08
C VAL A 323 -7.49 0.75 0.81
N GLY A 324 -7.45 0.54 2.12
CA GLY A 324 -7.63 1.61 3.11
C GLY A 324 -9.06 2.11 3.28
N LYS A 325 -10.04 1.57 2.55
CA LYS A 325 -11.47 1.83 2.79
C LYS A 325 -11.97 1.04 3.98
N THR A 326 -12.78 1.67 4.82
CA THR A 326 -13.40 1.06 5.99
C THR A 326 -14.73 0.43 5.59
N VAL A 327 -14.85 -0.89 5.72
CA VAL A 327 -16.07 -1.64 5.41
C VAL A 327 -16.66 -2.18 6.70
N PHE A 328 -17.87 -1.71 7.05
CA PHE A 328 -18.60 -2.26 8.17
C PHE A 328 -19.47 -3.44 7.72
N ILE A 329 -19.33 -4.58 8.39
CA ILE A 329 -19.99 -5.82 8.05
C ILE A 329 -20.87 -6.22 9.24
N ASP A 330 -22.16 -6.35 9.00
CA ASP A 330 -23.14 -6.68 10.02
C ASP A 330 -23.73 -8.07 9.75
N PRO A 331 -23.31 -9.13 10.47
CA PRO A 331 -24.03 -10.39 10.44
C PRO A 331 -25.37 -10.22 11.18
N GLY A 332 -26.49 -10.28 10.45
CA GLY A 332 -27.83 -10.12 11.01
C GLY A 332 -28.12 -11.07 12.17
N HIS A 333 -29.04 -10.68 13.08
CA HIS A 333 -29.46 -11.44 14.26
C HIS A 333 -28.30 -11.71 15.26
N GLY A 334 -28.48 -12.66 16.19
CA GLY A 334 -27.46 -13.10 17.15
C GLY A 334 -28.02 -13.40 18.55
N TYR A 335 -27.34 -14.29 19.29
CA TYR A 335 -27.68 -14.77 20.62
C TYR A 335 -29.16 -15.20 20.72
N GLN A 336 -30.00 -14.46 21.45
CA GLN A 336 -31.41 -14.77 21.65
C GLN A 336 -32.27 -14.60 20.38
N ASP A 337 -31.79 -13.82 19.41
CA ASP A 337 -32.44 -13.67 18.11
C ASP A 337 -31.82 -14.67 17.12
N SER A 338 -32.52 -15.77 16.84
CA SER A 338 -32.08 -16.78 15.87
C SER A 338 -32.18 -16.31 14.42
N GLY A 339 -32.96 -15.27 14.16
CA GLY A 339 -33.56 -15.04 12.85
C GLY A 339 -34.41 -16.23 12.42
N ALA A 340 -34.59 -16.37 11.11
CA ALA A 340 -35.32 -17.48 10.54
C ALA A 340 -34.67 -18.85 10.82
N THR A 341 -35.53 -19.87 10.94
CA THR A 341 -35.12 -21.27 11.12
C THR A 341 -35.77 -22.11 10.04
N GLY A 342 -35.01 -22.99 9.40
CA GLY A 342 -35.53 -23.86 8.35
C GLY A 342 -34.49 -24.82 7.83
N ASN A 343 -34.91 -26.02 7.42
CA ASN A 343 -34.05 -27.02 6.80
C ASN A 343 -32.76 -27.35 7.61
N GLY A 344 -32.82 -27.26 8.94
CA GLY A 344 -31.66 -27.48 9.83
C GLY A 344 -30.66 -26.32 9.89
N LEU A 345 -31.02 -25.13 9.39
CA LEU A 345 -30.23 -23.91 9.47
C LEU A 345 -30.87 -22.93 10.45
N LEU A 346 -30.02 -22.22 11.19
CA LEU A 346 -30.36 -20.99 11.90
C LEU A 346 -29.76 -19.82 11.12
N GLU A 347 -30.57 -18.84 10.76
CA GLU A 347 -30.14 -17.68 9.99
C GLU A 347 -28.94 -16.97 10.64
N LYS A 348 -28.98 -16.73 11.97
CA LYS A 348 -27.87 -16.08 12.69
C LYS A 348 -26.51 -16.76 12.48
N ASN A 349 -26.49 -18.08 12.30
CA ASN A 349 -25.27 -18.88 12.11
C ASN A 349 -24.79 -18.79 10.67
N VAL A 350 -25.72 -18.86 9.70
CA VAL A 350 -25.42 -18.67 8.28
C VAL A 350 -24.84 -17.27 8.04
N ASN A 351 -25.47 -16.24 8.61
CA ASN A 351 -25.04 -14.86 8.49
C ASN A 351 -23.64 -14.64 9.07
N LEU A 352 -23.37 -15.17 10.27
CA LEU A 352 -22.05 -15.04 10.90
C LEU A 352 -20.95 -15.72 10.09
N ASP A 353 -21.20 -16.91 9.56
CA ASP A 353 -20.23 -17.66 8.75
C ASP A 353 -19.90 -16.89 7.46
N ILE A 354 -20.92 -16.45 6.71
CA ILE A 354 -20.73 -15.67 5.47
C ILE A 354 -20.01 -14.35 5.77
N ALA A 355 -20.42 -13.62 6.81
CA ALA A 355 -19.80 -12.36 7.19
C ALA A 355 -18.34 -12.52 7.65
N THR A 356 -18.00 -13.63 8.31
CA THR A 356 -16.61 -13.93 8.71
C THR A 356 -15.73 -14.19 7.49
N ARG A 357 -16.24 -14.95 6.50
CA ARG A 357 -15.54 -15.16 5.22
C ARG A 357 -15.37 -13.85 4.46
N LEU A 358 -16.43 -13.04 4.39
CA LEU A 358 -16.41 -11.73 3.76
C LEU A 358 -15.38 -10.81 4.42
N ASN A 359 -15.33 -10.78 5.75
CA ASN A 359 -14.33 -10.03 6.51
C ASN A 359 -12.90 -10.44 6.11
N ASN A 360 -12.63 -11.75 6.02
CA ASN A 360 -11.30 -12.25 5.66
C ASN A 360 -10.92 -11.88 4.23
N GLN A 361 -11.86 -12.01 3.28
CA GLN A 361 -11.63 -11.67 1.87
C GLN A 361 -11.40 -10.17 1.66
N LEU A 362 -12.22 -9.31 2.27
CA LEU A 362 -12.04 -7.85 2.21
C LEU A 362 -10.75 -7.39 2.91
N TYR A 363 -10.43 -7.97 4.06
CA TYR A 363 -9.17 -7.67 4.74
C TYR A 363 -7.96 -8.15 3.91
N GLY A 364 -8.06 -9.30 3.27
CA GLY A 364 -7.07 -9.82 2.30
C GLY A 364 -6.91 -8.91 1.09
N ALA A 365 -8.00 -8.27 0.64
CA ALA A 365 -8.02 -7.29 -0.46
C ALA A 365 -7.46 -5.90 -0.07
N GLY A 366 -7.17 -5.66 1.21
CA GLY A 366 -6.56 -4.40 1.68
C GLY A 366 -7.54 -3.45 2.38
N ALA A 367 -8.80 -3.82 2.55
CA ALA A 367 -9.79 -3.04 3.29
C ALA A 367 -9.45 -2.97 4.80
N LEU A 368 -10.09 -2.03 5.48
CA LEU A 368 -10.17 -1.94 6.93
C LEU A 368 -11.55 -2.46 7.35
N THR A 369 -11.66 -3.72 7.73
CA THR A 369 -12.95 -4.31 8.08
C THR A 369 -13.29 -4.11 9.56
N VAL A 370 -14.56 -3.87 9.84
CA VAL A 370 -15.15 -3.82 11.19
C VAL A 370 -16.43 -4.65 11.16
N MET A 371 -16.66 -5.48 12.17
CA MET A 371 -17.88 -6.28 12.28
C MET A 371 -18.71 -5.82 13.47
N SER A 372 -20.04 -5.83 13.35
CA SER A 372 -20.95 -5.57 14.49
C SER A 372 -20.74 -6.62 15.58
N ARG A 373 -20.75 -7.90 15.18
CA ARG A 373 -20.44 -9.07 16.03
C ARG A 373 -19.45 -10.03 15.36
N LYS A 374 -18.66 -10.73 16.17
CA LYS A 374 -17.68 -11.76 15.74
C LYS A 374 -17.98 -13.16 16.31
N GLY A 375 -19.03 -13.26 17.13
CA GLY A 375 -19.51 -14.48 17.75
C GLY A 375 -21.04 -14.46 17.82
N ASP A 376 -21.61 -15.41 18.56
CA ASP A 376 -23.04 -15.45 18.81
C ASP A 376 -23.43 -14.49 19.93
N THR A 377 -23.34 -13.19 19.65
CA THR A 377 -23.71 -12.09 20.54
C THR A 377 -24.81 -11.25 19.90
N PHE A 378 -25.59 -10.54 20.71
CA PHE A 378 -26.67 -9.68 20.22
C PHE A 378 -26.30 -8.21 20.30
N ASP A 379 -26.46 -7.52 19.18
CA ASP A 379 -26.50 -6.06 19.08
C ASP A 379 -27.90 -5.64 18.64
N SER A 380 -28.45 -4.58 19.22
CA SER A 380 -29.69 -3.98 18.71
C SER A 380 -29.47 -3.37 17.31
N LEU A 381 -30.55 -3.14 16.56
CA LEU A 381 -30.45 -2.51 15.23
C LEU A 381 -29.80 -1.11 15.31
N GLU A 382 -30.10 -0.36 16.36
CA GLU A 382 -29.48 0.93 16.65
C GLU A 382 -28.00 0.81 16.98
N GLU A 383 -27.61 -0.15 17.82
CA GLU A 383 -26.22 -0.37 18.18
C GLU A 383 -25.36 -0.72 16.96
N ARG A 384 -25.88 -1.53 16.02
CA ARG A 384 -25.20 -1.88 14.76
C ARG A 384 -24.91 -0.62 13.92
N VAL A 385 -25.90 0.26 13.77
CA VAL A 385 -25.76 1.54 13.06
C VAL A 385 -24.73 2.43 13.77
N ASN A 386 -24.82 2.55 15.09
CA ASN A 386 -23.90 3.36 15.90
C ASN A 386 -22.45 2.84 15.82
N LYS A 387 -22.24 1.52 15.82
CA LYS A 387 -20.92 0.91 15.61
C LYS A 387 -20.38 1.22 14.21
N GLY A 388 -21.21 1.16 13.18
CA GLY A 388 -20.86 1.57 11.82
C GLY A 388 -20.41 3.03 11.73
N ALA A 389 -21.18 3.94 12.34
CA ALA A 389 -20.85 5.36 12.39
C ALA A 389 -19.55 5.63 13.19
N LYS A 390 -19.39 5.00 14.36
CA LYS A 390 -18.19 5.13 15.20
C LYS A 390 -16.93 4.61 14.51
N ALA A 391 -17.08 3.62 13.62
CA ALA A 391 -15.98 3.12 12.80
C ALA A 391 -15.57 4.09 11.67
N ASN A 392 -16.34 5.15 11.42
CA ASN A 392 -16.21 6.00 10.23
C ASN A 392 -16.21 5.15 8.95
N ALA A 393 -17.16 4.22 8.84
CA ALA A 393 -17.20 3.29 7.71
C ALA A 393 -17.54 4.01 6.40
N ASP A 394 -16.81 3.68 5.33
CA ASP A 394 -17.09 4.16 3.97
C ASP A 394 -18.34 3.50 3.40
N ILE A 395 -18.63 2.25 3.79
CA ILE A 395 -19.87 1.52 3.45
C ILE A 395 -20.31 0.60 4.59
N PHE A 396 -21.61 0.28 4.61
CA PHE A 396 -22.24 -0.66 5.53
C PHE A 396 -22.88 -1.83 4.76
N ILE A 397 -22.58 -3.07 5.15
CA ILE A 397 -23.13 -4.28 4.54
C ILE A 397 -23.74 -5.15 5.63
N SER A 398 -25.07 -5.30 5.64
CA SER A 398 -25.74 -6.30 6.48
C SER A 398 -25.95 -7.59 5.70
N VAL A 399 -25.64 -8.73 6.32
CA VAL A 399 -25.74 -10.07 5.71
C VAL A 399 -26.87 -10.83 6.40
N HIS A 400 -27.84 -11.24 5.59
CA HIS A 400 -29.04 -11.97 5.98
C HIS A 400 -29.28 -13.22 5.10
N ALA A 401 -30.13 -14.10 5.60
CA ALA A 401 -30.63 -15.25 4.87
C ALA A 401 -32.14 -15.35 5.09
N ASN A 402 -32.86 -14.92 4.06
CA ASN A 402 -34.30 -14.71 4.02
C ASN A 402 -35.14 -15.93 4.44
N ALA A 403 -36.43 -15.71 4.61
CA ALA A 403 -37.43 -16.75 4.82
C ALA A 403 -38.76 -16.39 4.18
N ASN A 404 -39.54 -17.43 3.89
CA ASN A 404 -40.92 -17.31 3.44
C ASN A 404 -41.69 -18.58 3.83
N ASP A 405 -42.97 -18.41 4.16
CA ASP A 405 -43.88 -19.52 4.48
C ASP A 405 -44.05 -20.47 3.27
N ASN A 406 -43.98 -19.93 2.06
CA ASN A 406 -43.90 -20.73 0.84
C ASN A 406 -42.47 -21.19 0.60
N SER A 407 -42.18 -22.46 0.91
CA SER A 407 -40.85 -23.07 0.75
C SER A 407 -40.35 -23.15 -0.72
N SER A 408 -41.21 -22.90 -1.71
CA SER A 408 -40.79 -22.76 -3.11
C SER A 408 -40.12 -21.41 -3.41
N ALA A 409 -40.31 -20.39 -2.56
CA ALA A 409 -39.63 -19.12 -2.70
C ALA A 409 -38.12 -19.31 -2.51
N ASN A 410 -37.34 -18.95 -3.53
CA ASN A 410 -35.88 -19.06 -3.53
C ASN A 410 -35.24 -17.90 -4.29
N GLY A 411 -33.93 -17.76 -4.14
CA GLY A 411 -33.09 -16.80 -4.84
C GLY A 411 -32.44 -15.77 -3.92
N THR A 412 -31.58 -14.95 -4.52
CA THR A 412 -30.79 -13.93 -3.84
C THR A 412 -31.29 -12.54 -4.19
N GLU A 413 -31.37 -11.64 -3.21
CA GLU A 413 -31.74 -10.22 -3.41
C GLU A 413 -30.88 -9.28 -2.57
N THR A 414 -30.85 -8.02 -2.96
CA THR A 414 -30.16 -6.95 -2.22
C THR A 414 -31.11 -5.79 -2.01
N TYR A 415 -31.19 -5.31 -0.78
CA TYR A 415 -31.95 -4.14 -0.41
C TYR A 415 -31.03 -2.95 -0.15
N TYR A 416 -31.47 -1.77 -0.59
CA TYR A 416 -30.93 -0.48 -0.16
C TYR A 416 -32.09 0.41 0.31
N ASP A 417 -31.78 1.53 0.97
CA ASP A 417 -32.79 2.51 1.36
C ASP A 417 -32.51 3.87 0.71
N LYS A 418 -33.57 4.66 0.49
CA LYS A 418 -33.48 5.95 -0.21
C LYS A 418 -33.19 7.13 0.73
N THR A 419 -33.20 6.94 2.04
CA THR A 419 -33.10 8.02 3.04
C THR A 419 -31.73 8.67 3.08
N TYR A 420 -30.64 7.90 2.95
CA TYR A 420 -29.27 8.42 3.05
C TYR A 420 -28.38 7.92 1.91
N GLN A 421 -27.72 8.86 1.20
CA GLN A 421 -26.83 8.58 0.06
C GLN A 421 -27.40 7.55 -0.94
N SER A 422 -28.70 7.64 -1.24
CA SER A 422 -29.47 6.69 -2.07
C SER A 422 -28.74 6.23 -3.35
N ALA A 423 -28.17 7.18 -4.12
CA ALA A 423 -27.46 6.87 -5.35
C ALA A 423 -26.23 5.97 -5.13
N ASN A 424 -25.47 6.21 -4.05
CA ASN A 424 -24.30 5.40 -3.70
C ASN A 424 -24.71 4.02 -3.18
N SER A 425 -25.77 3.94 -2.36
CA SER A 425 -26.32 2.67 -1.86
C SER A 425 -26.87 1.79 -3.00
N LEU A 426 -27.59 2.41 -3.95
CA LEU A 426 -28.04 1.74 -5.18
C LEU A 426 -26.86 1.23 -6.00
N ARG A 427 -25.83 2.06 -6.22
CA ARG A 427 -24.62 1.66 -6.95
C ARG A 427 -23.91 0.50 -6.27
N LEU A 428 -23.81 0.51 -4.95
CA LEU A 428 -23.24 -0.58 -4.16
C LEU A 428 -24.04 -1.88 -4.36
N ALA A 429 -25.36 -1.81 -4.22
CA ALA A 429 -26.26 -2.94 -4.44
C ALA A 429 -26.16 -3.51 -5.86
N GLN A 430 -26.15 -2.66 -6.88
CA GLN A 430 -26.01 -3.06 -8.30
C GLN A 430 -24.65 -3.70 -8.60
N ASN A 431 -23.61 -3.36 -7.86
CA ASN A 431 -22.30 -4.01 -8.00
C ASN A 431 -22.24 -5.36 -7.28
N ILE A 432 -22.95 -5.54 -6.16
CA ILE A 432 -22.90 -6.76 -5.34
C ILE A 432 -23.87 -7.83 -5.86
N GLN A 433 -25.13 -7.48 -6.13
CA GLN A 433 -26.21 -8.40 -6.50
C GLN A 433 -25.82 -9.42 -7.59
N PRO A 434 -25.37 -9.01 -8.80
CA PRO A 434 -25.05 -9.97 -9.87
C PRO A 434 -23.90 -10.91 -9.51
N ARG A 435 -22.97 -10.48 -8.66
CA ARG A 435 -21.84 -11.30 -8.21
C ARG A 435 -22.24 -12.32 -7.17
N MET A 436 -23.18 -12.00 -6.28
CA MET A 436 -23.77 -12.97 -5.36
C MET A 436 -24.52 -14.06 -6.12
N VAL A 437 -25.40 -13.65 -7.05
CA VAL A 437 -26.18 -14.55 -7.92
C VAL A 437 -25.25 -15.49 -8.68
N SER A 438 -24.22 -14.94 -9.35
CA SER A 438 -23.23 -15.74 -10.08
C SER A 438 -22.42 -16.68 -9.18
N ALA A 439 -22.04 -16.23 -7.98
CA ALA A 439 -21.27 -17.03 -7.03
C ALA A 439 -22.05 -18.23 -6.51
N LEU A 440 -23.33 -18.04 -6.20
CA LEU A 440 -24.20 -19.07 -5.65
C LEU A 440 -24.84 -19.95 -6.72
N GLY A 441 -25.13 -19.40 -7.90
CA GLY A 441 -25.96 -20.04 -8.93
C GLY A 441 -27.44 -20.05 -8.57
N THR A 442 -27.91 -19.02 -7.86
CA THR A 442 -29.29 -18.87 -7.39
C THR A 442 -30.13 -18.06 -8.38
N ARG A 443 -31.45 -18.07 -8.20
CA ARG A 443 -32.35 -17.16 -8.93
C ARG A 443 -32.04 -15.71 -8.55
N ASP A 444 -31.90 -14.84 -9.56
CA ASP A 444 -31.78 -13.39 -9.33
C ASP A 444 -33.14 -12.80 -8.97
N ARG A 445 -33.25 -12.22 -7.76
CA ARG A 445 -34.44 -11.51 -7.29
C ARG A 445 -34.27 -10.00 -7.31
N SER A 446 -33.21 -9.52 -7.94
CA SER A 446 -32.88 -8.11 -8.21
C SER A 446 -32.57 -7.26 -6.97
N VAL A 447 -32.17 -6.02 -7.24
CA VAL A 447 -31.98 -4.96 -6.24
C VAL A 447 -33.34 -4.31 -5.96
N LYS A 448 -33.65 -4.09 -4.67
CA LYS A 448 -34.92 -3.53 -4.19
C LYS A 448 -34.70 -2.45 -3.15
N THR A 449 -35.77 -1.72 -2.84
CA THR A 449 -35.79 -0.74 -1.74
C THR A 449 -36.59 -1.27 -0.57
N ALA A 450 -36.09 -1.12 0.65
CA ALA A 450 -36.82 -1.43 1.87
C ALA A 450 -36.37 -0.53 3.03
N GLY A 451 -37.31 -0.17 3.90
CA GLY A 451 -37.07 0.67 5.07
C GLY A 451 -36.44 -0.07 6.25
N PHE A 452 -35.61 -1.10 6.02
CA PHE A 452 -34.98 -1.85 7.11
C PHE A 452 -34.09 -0.92 7.93
N TYR A 453 -34.20 -1.01 9.26
CA TYR A 453 -33.60 -0.05 10.18
C TYR A 453 -32.11 0.21 9.90
N VAL A 454 -31.32 -0.86 9.78
CA VAL A 454 -29.86 -0.78 9.66
C VAL A 454 -29.39 -0.08 8.38
N ILE A 455 -30.12 -0.20 7.28
CA ILE A 455 -29.77 0.48 6.02
C ILE A 455 -30.39 1.89 5.95
N LYS A 456 -31.58 2.09 6.53
CA LYS A 456 -32.27 3.38 6.59
C LYS A 456 -31.55 4.42 7.46
N TYR A 457 -31.04 4.00 8.61
CA TYR A 457 -30.43 4.91 9.60
C TYR A 457 -28.89 4.95 9.54
N SER A 458 -28.25 4.09 8.76
CA SER A 458 -26.82 4.18 8.48
C SER A 458 -26.46 5.50 7.80
N LYS A 459 -25.46 6.20 8.34
CA LYS A 459 -24.94 7.47 7.81
C LYS A 459 -23.75 7.27 6.85
N MET A 460 -23.81 6.19 6.07
CA MET A 460 -22.91 5.84 4.97
C MET A 460 -23.72 5.02 3.95
N PRO A 461 -23.25 4.88 2.68
CA PRO A 461 -23.88 3.97 1.72
C PRO A 461 -24.04 2.57 2.30
N SER A 462 -25.25 2.03 2.21
CA SER A 462 -25.66 0.86 2.98
C SER A 462 -26.47 -0.12 2.14
N VAL A 463 -26.23 -1.42 2.35
CA VAL A 463 -26.99 -2.51 1.72
C VAL A 463 -27.28 -3.62 2.72
N LEU A 464 -28.41 -4.31 2.52
CA LEU A 464 -28.76 -5.54 3.20
C LEU A 464 -28.85 -6.65 2.16
N LEU A 465 -28.08 -7.71 2.36
CA LEU A 465 -27.95 -8.82 1.43
C LEU A 465 -28.83 -9.97 1.92
N GLU A 466 -29.79 -10.40 1.11
CA GLU A 466 -30.53 -11.64 1.34
C GLU A 466 -29.91 -12.74 0.49
N THR A 467 -29.08 -13.56 1.12
CA THR A 467 -28.18 -14.48 0.42
C THR A 467 -28.89 -15.70 -0.17
N GLY A 468 -30.07 -16.05 0.36
CA GLY A 468 -30.95 -17.13 -0.07
C GLY A 468 -31.99 -17.40 1.03
N PHE A 469 -32.99 -18.25 0.75
CA PHE A 469 -34.06 -18.54 1.70
C PHE A 469 -33.73 -19.76 2.58
N VAL A 470 -33.59 -19.61 3.89
CA VAL A 470 -33.33 -20.76 4.80
C VAL A 470 -34.50 -21.74 4.84
N THR A 471 -35.72 -21.28 4.55
CA THR A 471 -36.92 -22.12 4.46
C THR A 471 -37.04 -22.86 3.12
N SER A 472 -36.26 -22.48 2.09
CA SER A 472 -36.22 -23.18 0.81
C SER A 472 -35.21 -24.33 0.84
N PRO A 473 -35.62 -25.58 0.55
CA PRO A 473 -34.67 -26.69 0.46
C PRO A 473 -33.56 -26.46 -0.59
N ILE A 474 -33.87 -25.75 -1.69
CA ILE A 474 -32.92 -25.45 -2.77
C ILE A 474 -31.80 -24.53 -2.24
N ASP A 475 -32.17 -23.38 -1.69
CA ASP A 475 -31.20 -22.40 -1.18
C ASP A 475 -30.51 -22.92 0.08
N ALA A 476 -31.21 -23.60 0.98
CA ALA A 476 -30.61 -24.17 2.18
C ALA A 476 -29.51 -25.19 1.86
N ASN A 477 -29.69 -26.03 0.82
CA ASN A 477 -28.66 -26.94 0.35
C ASN A 477 -27.42 -26.22 -0.20
N ILE A 478 -27.58 -25.02 -0.77
CA ILE A 478 -26.47 -24.16 -1.20
C ILE A 478 -25.79 -23.53 0.03
N LEU A 479 -26.55 -22.96 0.96
CA LEU A 479 -26.05 -22.25 2.14
C LEU A 479 -25.35 -23.18 3.16
N LYS A 480 -25.65 -24.48 3.15
CA LYS A 480 -24.90 -25.51 3.89
C LYS A 480 -23.48 -25.72 3.35
N GLN A 481 -23.24 -25.49 2.07
CA GLN A 481 -21.96 -25.78 1.43
C GLN A 481 -20.91 -24.71 1.76
N SER A 482 -19.82 -25.11 2.39
CA SER A 482 -18.69 -24.22 2.71
C SER A 482 -18.13 -23.54 1.45
N THR A 483 -17.96 -24.30 0.36
CA THR A 483 -17.45 -23.79 -0.92
C THR A 483 -18.34 -22.72 -1.55
N LYS A 484 -19.67 -22.84 -1.41
CA LYS A 484 -20.62 -21.82 -1.89
C LYS A 484 -20.54 -20.54 -1.06
N LYS A 485 -20.39 -20.66 0.27
CA LYS A 485 -20.17 -19.50 1.15
C LYS A 485 -18.85 -18.78 0.89
N ASP A 486 -17.77 -19.51 0.59
CA ASP A 486 -16.50 -18.91 0.16
C ASP A 486 -16.65 -18.15 -1.16
N ARG A 487 -17.31 -18.76 -2.15
CA ARG A 487 -17.58 -18.11 -3.44
C ARG A 487 -18.45 -16.87 -3.27
N LEU A 488 -19.47 -16.92 -2.42
CA LEU A 488 -20.32 -15.78 -2.10
C LEU A 488 -19.52 -14.63 -1.49
N ALA A 489 -18.70 -14.90 -0.47
CA ALA A 489 -17.84 -13.90 0.15
C ALA A 489 -16.85 -13.27 -0.86
N ALA A 490 -16.28 -14.07 -1.76
CA ALA A 490 -15.45 -13.57 -2.86
C ALA A 490 -16.26 -12.71 -3.86
N GLY A 491 -17.47 -13.12 -4.21
CA GLY A 491 -18.38 -12.37 -5.08
C GLY A 491 -18.77 -11.00 -4.49
N ILE A 492 -19.13 -10.97 -3.21
CA ILE A 492 -19.41 -9.71 -2.49
C ILE A 492 -18.15 -8.83 -2.46
N THR A 493 -16.98 -9.40 -2.16
CA THR A 493 -15.69 -8.67 -2.16
C THR A 493 -15.41 -8.03 -3.51
N GLN A 494 -15.60 -8.76 -4.62
CA GLN A 494 -15.46 -8.22 -5.97
C GLN A 494 -16.48 -7.11 -6.27
N GLY A 495 -17.70 -7.20 -5.76
CA GLY A 495 -18.72 -6.16 -5.88
C GLY A 495 -18.32 -4.89 -5.14
N VAL A 496 -17.83 -5.03 -3.91
CA VAL A 496 -17.29 -3.92 -3.10
C VAL A 496 -16.09 -3.28 -3.78
N SER A 497 -15.11 -4.07 -4.25
CA SER A 497 -13.98 -3.54 -5.01
C SER A 497 -14.44 -2.77 -6.25
N SER A 498 -15.46 -3.25 -6.95
CA SER A 498 -16.01 -2.58 -8.14
C SER A 498 -16.74 -1.28 -7.81
N TYR A 499 -17.39 -1.20 -6.65
CA TYR A 499 -18.04 0.03 -6.17
C TYR A 499 -17.05 1.17 -5.88
N PHE A 500 -15.82 0.83 -5.46
CA PHE A 500 -14.76 1.80 -5.17
C PHE A 500 -13.85 2.13 -6.36
N ARG A 501 -14.09 1.53 -7.52
CA ARG A 501 -13.38 1.87 -8.77
C ARG A 501 -13.74 3.26 -9.27
#